data_AF-A0A526YS59-F1
#
_entry.id   AF-A0A526YS59-F1
#
_cell.length_a   1.000
_cell.length_b   1.000
_cell.length_c   1.000
_cell.angle_alpha   90.00
_cell.angle_beta   90.00
_cell.angle_gamma   90.00
#
_symmetry.space_group_name_H-M   'P 1'
#
loop_
_entity.id
_entity.type
_entity.pdbx_description
1 polymer ?
#
loop_
_entity_poly.entity_id
_entity_poly.type
_entity_poly.pdbx_seq_one_letter_code
_entity_poly.pdbx_strand_id
1 'polypeptide(L)'
;MALFELTLVLLLIAVALTALSRRLQVPYPSLLALAGAGIAFLPFAPTIEIDPELALALFIAPVLLDAAYDTSLRDLNRYRLPLVLLALGAVVFTTAAVALVGWTMAGLPIAAAIALGAIVAPPDAVAASAVLGQFKVPHRVTAILQGESLLNDATALLIYRMAVSATAGSILVSSAVPMILLSTVGSLAAGYVLGRLSLVTLSRIRDPASGTVVQFAGTFGVWILADRIGLSAIITIVVYAMTIARTAPRHMPARNRVSSYSVWETAVFVLNVLAFVLMGLQARSIVGRLAEQGQVEAFVFAAAVLAVVIVSRLVWVLGCGAIMRWLASFGDADRQAEAPSFRGGVLIGWCGMRGLVTLAAAFALPADFPGRDPIVLAAFSVVLGTLVLQGISLKPLLRLLRLDPDGTVDREVAQARVAIMQAALEVLSGKTSNAAAVVREQFAAQRTIAENPEDAQAATEYDRLRLYAIKSQRDALEQLRIDGTIGDEAYHRLEEEIDWSELAASPPGRFQPLTT
;
A
#
# COMPACT_ATOMS: atom_id res chain seq x y z
N MET A 1 18.70 22.27 -13.61
CA MET A 1 17.52 22.81 -14.33
C MET A 1 16.75 21.71 -15.05
N ALA A 2 17.30 21.04 -16.08
CA ALA A 2 16.58 20.02 -16.85
C ALA A 2 15.96 18.86 -16.04
N LEU A 3 16.69 18.28 -15.06
CA LEU A 3 16.17 17.21 -14.19
C LEU A 3 14.99 17.68 -13.32
N PHE A 4 15.04 18.92 -12.86
CA PHE A 4 13.99 19.54 -12.04
C PHE A 4 12.75 19.86 -12.89
N GLU A 5 12.94 20.48 -14.05
CA GLU A 5 11.87 20.74 -15.03
C GLU A 5 11.16 19.45 -15.45
N LEU A 6 11.94 18.40 -15.74
CA LEU A 6 11.39 17.09 -16.07
C LEU A 6 10.60 16.51 -14.89
N THR A 7 11.13 16.54 -13.67
CA THR A 7 10.41 16.04 -12.49
C THR A 7 9.08 16.76 -12.31
N LEU A 8 9.06 18.08 -12.51
CA LEU A 8 7.83 18.87 -12.44
C LEU A 8 6.83 18.50 -13.54
N VAL A 9 7.30 18.35 -14.78
CA VAL A 9 6.47 17.88 -15.90
C VAL A 9 5.93 16.47 -15.65
N LEU A 10 6.75 15.55 -15.14
CA LEU A 10 6.33 14.19 -14.80
C LEU A 10 5.28 14.17 -13.70
N LEU A 11 5.41 15.02 -12.68
CA LEU A 11 4.40 15.17 -11.62
C LEU A 11 3.08 15.72 -12.18
N LEU A 12 3.12 16.75 -13.03
CA LEU A 12 1.92 17.30 -13.67
C LEU A 12 1.24 16.27 -14.57
N ILE A 13 2.01 15.55 -15.39
CA ILE A 13 1.52 14.45 -16.22
C ILE A 13 0.89 13.37 -15.35
N ALA A 14 1.51 13.00 -14.23
CA ALA A 14 0.97 11.98 -13.37
C ALA A 14 -0.35 12.37 -12.68
N VAL A 15 -0.49 13.64 -12.27
CA VAL A 15 -1.77 14.18 -11.77
C VAL A 15 -2.84 14.12 -12.87
N ALA A 16 -2.50 14.53 -14.09
CA ALA A 16 -3.40 14.45 -15.24
C ALA A 16 -3.80 13.00 -15.57
N LEU A 17 -2.85 12.06 -15.53
CA LEU A 17 -3.08 10.62 -15.74
C LEU A 17 -3.91 10.01 -14.62
N THR A 18 -3.79 10.49 -13.38
CA THR A 18 -4.63 10.05 -12.26
C THR A 18 -6.07 10.54 -12.44
N ALA A 19 -6.26 11.79 -12.92
CA ALA A 19 -7.59 12.28 -13.30
C ALA A 19 -8.18 11.47 -14.47
N LEU A 20 -7.35 11.13 -15.47
CA LEU A 20 -7.75 10.31 -16.60
C LEU A 20 -8.07 8.86 -16.18
N SER A 21 -7.31 8.28 -15.25
CA SER A 21 -7.54 6.97 -14.65
C SER A 21 -8.94 6.86 -14.06
N ARG A 22 -9.39 7.90 -13.34
CA ARG A 22 -10.77 7.96 -12.80
C ARG A 22 -11.83 7.98 -13.90
N ARG A 23 -11.56 8.67 -15.01
CA ARG A 23 -12.48 8.72 -16.18
C ARG A 23 -12.53 7.41 -16.96
N LEU A 24 -11.38 6.82 -17.25
CA LEU A 24 -11.25 5.56 -17.99
C LEU A 24 -11.58 4.34 -17.10
N GLN A 25 -11.62 4.52 -15.77
CA GLN A 25 -11.79 3.45 -14.79
C GLN A 25 -10.74 2.34 -14.98
N VAL A 26 -9.49 2.74 -15.23
CA VAL A 26 -8.29 1.90 -15.39
C VAL A 26 -7.34 2.25 -14.24
N PRO A 27 -6.57 1.30 -13.66
CA PRO A 27 -5.68 1.60 -12.56
C PRO A 27 -4.63 2.65 -12.92
N TYR A 28 -4.45 3.66 -12.06
CA TYR A 28 -3.45 4.69 -12.27
C TYR A 28 -2.02 4.11 -12.35
N PRO A 29 -1.60 3.07 -11.59
CA PRO A 29 -0.26 2.50 -11.72
C PRO A 29 0.04 2.00 -13.13
N SER A 30 -0.92 1.30 -13.75
CA SER A 30 -0.79 0.78 -15.12
C SER A 30 -0.66 1.92 -16.15
N LEU A 31 -1.45 2.99 -15.99
CA LEU A 31 -1.39 4.16 -16.87
C LEU A 31 -0.07 4.94 -16.72
N LEU A 32 0.43 5.09 -15.49
CA LEU A 32 1.70 5.75 -15.22
C LEU A 32 2.88 4.95 -15.78
N ALA A 33 2.89 3.62 -15.61
CA ALA A 33 3.92 2.76 -16.16
C ALA A 33 3.91 2.78 -17.70
N LEU A 34 2.72 2.72 -18.33
CA LEU A 34 2.57 2.83 -19.79
C LEU A 34 2.98 4.20 -20.31
N ALA A 35 2.58 5.28 -19.64
CA ALA A 35 2.97 6.63 -20.01
C ALA A 35 4.48 6.83 -19.87
N GLY A 36 5.08 6.35 -18.77
CA GLY A 36 6.52 6.37 -18.58
C GLY A 36 7.25 5.59 -19.68
N ALA A 37 6.76 4.40 -20.05
CA ALA A 37 7.30 3.61 -21.15
C ALA A 37 7.16 4.35 -22.49
N GLY A 38 6.01 4.96 -22.78
CA GLY A 38 5.79 5.75 -23.98
C GLY A 38 6.72 6.97 -24.06
N ILE A 39 6.90 7.68 -22.94
CA ILE A 39 7.85 8.79 -22.82
C ILE A 39 9.27 8.29 -23.05
N ALA A 40 9.65 7.12 -22.51
CA ALA A 40 11.00 6.56 -22.65
C ALA A 40 11.47 6.49 -24.11
N PHE A 41 10.57 6.13 -25.04
CA PHE A 41 10.88 5.99 -26.47
C PHE A 41 10.96 7.33 -27.23
N LEU A 42 10.64 8.46 -26.60
CA LEU A 42 10.81 9.77 -27.23
C LEU A 42 12.31 10.14 -27.33
N PRO A 43 12.73 10.82 -28.41
CA PRO A 43 14.14 11.09 -28.67
C PRO A 43 14.78 12.00 -27.61
N PHE A 44 13.99 12.85 -26.96
CA PHE A 44 14.42 13.77 -25.90
C PHE A 44 14.23 13.22 -24.47
N ALA A 45 13.84 11.95 -24.34
CA ALA A 45 13.63 11.35 -23.03
C ALA A 45 14.96 11.19 -22.27
N PRO A 46 15.04 11.63 -21.00
CA PRO A 46 16.25 11.48 -20.22
C PRO A 46 16.44 10.04 -19.73
N THR A 47 17.69 9.62 -19.67
CA THR A 47 18.10 8.39 -18.99
C THR A 47 18.34 8.70 -17.52
N ILE A 48 17.37 8.35 -16.67
CA ILE A 48 17.51 8.48 -15.22
C ILE A 48 17.99 7.13 -14.67
N GLU A 49 19.25 7.09 -14.25
CA GLU A 49 19.79 5.97 -13.48
C GLU A 49 19.56 6.25 -12.00
N ILE A 50 18.83 5.35 -11.33
CA ILE A 50 18.57 5.44 -9.89
C ILE A 50 19.37 4.33 -9.23
N ASP A 51 20.15 4.70 -8.23
CA ASP A 51 20.81 3.75 -7.36
C ASP A 51 19.76 2.80 -6.75
N PRO A 52 19.85 1.49 -6.96
CA PRO A 52 18.91 0.53 -6.41
C PRO A 52 18.73 0.63 -4.90
N GLU A 53 19.80 0.88 -4.13
CA GLU A 53 19.71 0.99 -2.67
C GLU A 53 18.89 2.23 -2.26
N LEU A 54 19.11 3.34 -2.97
CA LEU A 54 18.33 4.55 -2.80
C LEU A 54 16.87 4.33 -3.22
N ALA A 55 16.61 3.62 -4.32
CA ALA A 55 15.25 3.34 -4.78
C ALA A 55 14.47 2.50 -3.75
N LEU A 56 15.11 1.46 -3.19
CA LEU A 56 14.52 0.65 -2.14
C LEU A 56 14.21 1.52 -0.90
N ALA A 57 15.17 2.31 -0.42
CA ALA A 57 14.95 3.15 0.75
C ALA A 57 13.91 4.26 0.53
N LEU A 58 13.95 4.94 -0.62
CA LEU A 58 13.13 6.12 -0.92
C LEU A 58 11.67 5.76 -1.20
N PHE A 59 11.42 4.70 -1.97
CA PHE A 59 10.08 4.35 -2.42
C PHE A 59 9.44 3.26 -1.56
N ILE A 60 10.21 2.26 -1.11
CA ILE A 60 9.63 1.13 -0.37
C ILE A 60 9.44 1.46 1.10
N ALA A 61 10.39 2.13 1.76
CA ALA A 61 10.29 2.38 3.20
C ALA A 61 9.03 3.19 3.59
N PRO A 62 8.68 4.30 2.90
CA PRO A 62 7.46 5.05 3.19
C PRO A 62 6.18 4.26 2.88
N VAL A 63 6.17 3.52 1.78
CA VAL A 63 5.01 2.73 1.34
C VAL A 63 4.75 1.55 2.28
N LEU A 64 5.80 0.86 2.73
CA LEU A 64 5.69 -0.20 3.72
C LEU A 64 5.30 0.33 5.09
N LEU A 65 5.81 1.50 5.48
CA LEU A 65 5.41 2.14 6.73
C LEU A 65 3.90 2.43 6.71
N ASP A 66 3.40 3.05 5.64
CA ASP A 66 1.98 3.37 5.44
C ASP A 66 1.12 2.10 5.47
N ALA A 67 1.46 1.10 4.66
CA ALA A 67 0.73 -0.17 4.61
C ALA A 67 0.75 -0.92 5.96
N ALA A 68 1.89 -0.93 6.66
CA ALA A 68 2.01 -1.59 7.96
C ALA A 68 1.31 -0.82 9.09
N TYR A 69 1.26 0.51 9.00
CA TYR A 69 0.55 1.36 9.96
C TYR A 69 -0.95 1.09 9.95
N ASP A 70 -1.53 0.89 8.76
CA ASP A 70 -2.95 0.60 8.58
C ASP A 70 -3.33 -0.87 8.81
N THR A 71 -2.35 -1.76 8.99
CA THR A 71 -2.61 -3.20 9.10
C THR A 71 -3.07 -3.63 10.50
N SER A 72 -4.18 -4.36 10.55
CA SER A 72 -4.76 -4.94 11.77
C SER A 72 -4.05 -6.22 12.21
N LEU A 73 -3.44 -6.25 13.42
CA LEU A 73 -2.91 -7.53 13.94
C LEU A 73 -4.02 -8.55 14.28
N ARG A 74 -5.25 -8.09 14.54
CA ARG A 74 -6.37 -9.01 14.74
C ARG A 74 -6.61 -9.80 13.45
N ASP A 75 -6.57 -9.11 12.31
CA ASP A 75 -6.72 -9.74 11.00
C ASP A 75 -5.50 -10.57 10.61
N LEU A 76 -4.26 -10.10 10.88
CA LEU A 76 -3.06 -10.93 10.68
C LEU A 76 -3.12 -12.23 11.47
N ASN A 77 -3.55 -12.18 12.74
CA ASN A 77 -3.67 -13.38 13.56
C ASN A 77 -4.82 -14.28 13.08
N ARG A 78 -5.96 -13.68 12.70
CA ARG A 78 -7.12 -14.42 12.16
C ARG A 78 -6.78 -15.14 10.86
N TYR A 79 -6.01 -14.51 9.97
CA TYR A 79 -5.64 -15.06 8.66
C TYR A 79 -4.19 -15.56 8.60
N ARG A 80 -3.58 -15.88 9.74
CA ARG A 80 -2.16 -16.28 9.84
C ARG A 80 -1.76 -17.40 8.89
N LEU A 81 -2.62 -18.41 8.72
CA LEU A 81 -2.31 -19.58 7.87
C LEU A 81 -2.32 -19.19 6.38
N PRO A 82 -3.39 -18.58 5.82
CA PRO A 82 -3.36 -18.02 4.46
C PRO A 82 -2.18 -17.06 4.24
N LEU A 83 -1.89 -16.19 5.19
CA LEU A 83 -0.81 -15.20 5.07
C LEU A 83 0.56 -15.87 4.98
N VAL A 84 0.88 -16.82 5.86
CA VAL A 84 2.15 -17.56 5.81
C VAL A 84 2.25 -18.37 4.50
N LEU A 85 1.17 -19.01 4.07
CA LEU A 85 1.16 -19.76 2.80
C LEU A 85 1.36 -18.86 1.59
N LEU A 86 0.92 -17.61 1.61
CA LEU A 86 1.14 -16.66 0.52
C LEU A 86 2.53 -16.00 0.61
N ALA A 87 2.86 -15.41 1.76
CA ALA A 87 4.08 -14.64 1.95
C ALA A 87 5.37 -15.48 1.94
N LEU A 88 5.28 -16.77 2.31
CA LEU A 88 6.41 -17.70 2.28
C LEU A 88 6.22 -18.78 1.22
N GLY A 89 5.11 -19.52 1.29
CA GLY A 89 4.86 -20.67 0.42
C GLY A 89 4.74 -20.29 -1.06
N ALA A 90 3.92 -19.29 -1.39
CA ALA A 90 3.72 -18.86 -2.78
C ALA A 90 5.00 -18.23 -3.35
N VAL A 91 5.77 -17.51 -2.53
CA VAL A 91 7.07 -16.95 -2.94
C VAL A 91 8.02 -18.07 -3.31
N VAL A 92 8.25 -19.04 -2.42
CA VAL A 92 9.14 -20.19 -2.68
C VAL A 92 8.68 -20.99 -3.90
N PHE A 93 7.37 -21.24 -4.02
CA PHE A 93 6.80 -21.98 -5.15
C PHE A 93 7.00 -21.24 -6.48
N THR A 94 6.71 -19.93 -6.52
CA THR A 94 6.90 -19.11 -7.72
C THR A 94 8.38 -19.01 -8.08
N THR A 95 9.26 -18.85 -7.09
CA THR A 95 10.71 -18.83 -7.29
C THR A 95 11.19 -20.15 -7.91
N ALA A 96 10.76 -21.29 -7.38
CA ALA A 96 11.14 -22.60 -7.93
C ALA A 96 10.63 -22.80 -9.37
N ALA A 97 9.37 -22.43 -9.64
CA ALA A 97 8.77 -22.54 -10.96
C ALA A 97 9.50 -21.67 -12.00
N VAL A 98 9.82 -20.42 -11.65
CA VAL A 98 10.56 -19.50 -12.52
C VAL A 98 12.02 -19.94 -12.67
N ALA A 99 12.66 -20.43 -11.60
CA ALA A 99 14.03 -20.94 -11.67
C ALA A 99 14.15 -22.12 -12.63
N LEU A 100 13.15 -23.02 -12.66
CA LEU A 100 13.10 -24.11 -13.63
C LEU A 100 13.06 -23.60 -15.08
N VAL A 101 12.28 -22.57 -15.35
CA VAL A 101 12.19 -21.92 -16.67
C VAL A 101 13.51 -21.22 -17.02
N GLY A 102 14.09 -20.47 -16.08
CA GLY A 102 15.39 -19.81 -16.23
C GLY A 102 16.51 -20.78 -16.57
N TRP A 103 16.54 -21.91 -15.87
CA TRP A 103 17.54 -22.94 -16.10
C TRP A 103 17.35 -23.66 -17.44
N THR A 104 16.11 -24.03 -17.79
CA THR A 104 15.83 -24.86 -18.98
C THR A 104 15.81 -24.06 -20.28
N MET A 105 15.24 -22.84 -20.29
CA MET A 105 15.10 -22.03 -21.51
C MET A 105 16.27 -21.09 -21.75
N ALA A 106 16.80 -20.47 -20.68
CA ALA A 106 17.87 -19.47 -20.79
C ALA A 106 19.25 -20.00 -20.36
N GLY A 107 19.35 -21.27 -19.97
CA GLY A 107 20.62 -21.89 -19.56
C GLY A 107 21.25 -21.21 -18.33
N LEU A 108 20.46 -20.49 -17.53
CA LEU A 108 20.98 -19.73 -16.39
C LEU A 108 21.57 -20.70 -15.35
N PRO A 109 22.72 -20.34 -14.73
CA PRO A 109 23.16 -21.05 -13.53
C PRO A 109 22.04 -21.09 -12.50
N ILE A 110 21.93 -22.20 -11.75
CA ILE A 110 20.82 -22.42 -10.81
C ILE A 110 20.67 -21.24 -9.84
N ALA A 111 21.77 -20.69 -9.34
CA ALA A 111 21.75 -19.52 -8.46
C ALA A 111 21.18 -18.26 -9.17
N ALA A 112 21.55 -18.00 -10.42
CA ALA A 112 20.97 -16.90 -11.21
C ALA A 112 19.48 -17.12 -11.52
N ALA A 113 19.08 -18.37 -11.79
CA ALA A 113 17.67 -18.71 -12.02
C ALA A 113 16.82 -18.57 -10.74
N ILE A 114 17.36 -18.93 -9.56
CA ILE A 114 16.72 -18.67 -8.27
C ILE A 114 16.64 -17.17 -8.00
N ALA A 115 17.69 -16.40 -8.31
CA ALA A 115 17.66 -14.95 -8.16
C ALA A 115 16.54 -14.32 -9.01
N LEU A 116 16.40 -14.71 -10.27
CA LEU A 116 15.28 -14.31 -11.14
C LEU A 116 13.94 -14.66 -10.50
N GLY A 117 13.77 -15.90 -10.06
CA GLY A 117 12.53 -16.36 -9.43
C GLY A 117 12.21 -15.61 -8.14
N ALA A 118 13.20 -15.23 -7.35
CA ALA A 118 13.02 -14.43 -6.15
C ALA A 118 12.61 -12.98 -6.48
N ILE A 119 13.22 -12.40 -7.51
CA ILE A 119 12.94 -11.04 -7.99
C ILE A 119 11.46 -10.89 -8.41
N VAL A 120 10.91 -11.87 -9.15
CA VAL A 120 9.56 -11.77 -9.75
C VAL A 120 8.43 -12.40 -8.91
N ALA A 121 8.78 -13.11 -7.84
CA ALA A 121 7.82 -13.81 -7.00
C ALA A 121 6.86 -12.88 -6.23
N PRO A 122 7.33 -11.85 -5.50
CA PRO A 122 6.46 -11.09 -4.60
C PRO A 122 5.51 -10.17 -5.38
N PRO A 123 4.19 -10.25 -5.16
CA PRO A 123 3.26 -9.23 -5.65
C PRO A 123 3.35 -7.93 -4.84
N ASP A 124 2.88 -6.85 -5.44
CA ASP A 124 2.67 -5.53 -4.87
C ASP A 124 1.17 -5.32 -4.60
N ALA A 125 0.78 -5.33 -3.32
CA ALA A 125 -0.61 -5.10 -2.94
C ALA A 125 -1.05 -3.65 -3.04
N VAL A 126 -0.14 -2.68 -3.18
CA VAL A 126 -0.51 -1.26 -3.34
C VAL A 126 -1.18 -1.07 -4.69
N ALA A 127 -0.58 -1.64 -5.75
CA ALA A 127 -1.18 -1.65 -7.07
C ALA A 127 -2.56 -2.33 -7.06
N ALA A 128 -2.71 -3.45 -6.34
CA ALA A 128 -3.99 -4.15 -6.22
C ALA A 128 -5.04 -3.36 -5.44
N SER A 129 -4.65 -2.80 -4.30
CA SER A 129 -5.51 -2.01 -3.42
C SER A 129 -6.02 -0.74 -4.11
N ALA A 130 -5.20 -0.10 -4.96
CA ALA A 130 -5.60 1.05 -5.75
C ALA A 130 -6.79 0.78 -6.67
N VAL A 131 -6.92 -0.47 -7.17
CA VAL A 131 -8.07 -0.89 -7.99
C VAL A 131 -9.23 -1.33 -7.13
N LEU A 132 -8.95 -2.14 -6.11
CA LEU A 132 -9.96 -2.73 -5.23
C LEU A 132 -10.71 -1.66 -4.43
N GLY A 133 -10.04 -0.56 -4.04
CA GLY A 133 -10.65 0.55 -3.30
C GLY A 133 -11.80 1.25 -4.04
N GLN A 134 -11.93 1.06 -5.35
CA GLN A 134 -13.06 1.58 -6.14
C GLN A 134 -14.31 0.68 -6.07
N PHE A 135 -14.19 -0.52 -5.49
CA PHE A 135 -15.25 -1.52 -5.44
C PHE A 135 -15.50 -1.97 -4.00
N LYS A 136 -16.74 -2.32 -3.68
CA LYS A 136 -17.06 -2.97 -2.41
C LYS A 136 -16.67 -4.44 -2.50
N VAL A 137 -15.48 -4.77 -2.01
CA VAL A 137 -14.97 -6.16 -1.92
C VAL A 137 -15.00 -6.64 -0.46
N PRO A 138 -15.09 -7.95 -0.21
CA PRO A 138 -15.07 -8.49 1.14
C PRO A 138 -13.79 -8.08 1.89
N HIS A 139 -13.92 -7.64 3.15
CA HIS A 139 -12.78 -7.19 3.97
C HIS A 139 -11.69 -8.26 4.09
N ARG A 140 -12.08 -9.53 4.10
CA ARG A 140 -11.12 -10.64 4.11
C ARG A 140 -10.16 -10.61 2.91
N VAL A 141 -10.62 -10.25 1.72
CA VAL A 141 -9.76 -10.24 0.52
C VAL A 141 -8.72 -9.14 0.61
N THR A 142 -9.13 -7.93 0.99
CA THR A 142 -8.23 -6.78 1.17
C THR A 142 -7.23 -7.04 2.29
N ALA A 143 -7.68 -7.56 3.43
CA ALA A 143 -6.82 -7.89 4.56
C ALA A 143 -5.76 -8.95 4.21
N ILE A 144 -6.13 -9.99 3.44
CA ILE A 144 -5.17 -11.02 3.00
C ILE A 144 -4.15 -10.45 2.01
N LEU A 145 -4.59 -9.65 1.02
CA LEU A 145 -3.69 -9.06 0.02
C LEU A 145 -2.71 -8.07 0.66
N GLN A 146 -3.19 -7.17 1.52
CA GLN A 146 -2.35 -6.23 2.25
C GLN A 146 -1.33 -6.97 3.12
N GLY A 147 -1.79 -7.96 3.91
CA GLY A 147 -0.90 -8.73 4.78
C GLY A 147 0.13 -9.57 4.03
N GLU A 148 -0.19 -10.10 2.85
CA GLU A 148 0.78 -10.82 1.99
C GLU A 148 1.94 -9.90 1.59
N SER A 149 1.62 -8.69 1.12
CA SER A 149 2.60 -7.72 0.61
C SER A 149 3.54 -7.14 1.67
N LEU A 150 3.19 -7.24 2.95
CA LEU A 150 4.06 -6.81 4.03
C LEU A 150 5.22 -7.78 4.28
N LEU A 151 5.01 -9.07 4.03
CA LEU A 151 5.92 -10.14 4.44
C LEU A 151 6.62 -10.81 3.24
N ASN A 152 5.99 -10.80 2.07
CA ASN A 152 6.52 -11.44 0.86
C ASN A 152 7.85 -10.83 0.38
N ASP A 153 8.00 -9.50 0.45
CA ASP A 153 9.21 -8.79 0.00
C ASP A 153 10.41 -9.16 0.87
N ALA A 154 10.19 -9.35 2.17
CA ALA A 154 11.23 -9.83 3.09
C ALA A 154 11.71 -11.24 2.70
N THR A 155 10.77 -12.15 2.43
CA THR A 155 11.09 -13.51 1.97
C THR A 155 11.82 -13.49 0.62
N ALA A 156 11.32 -12.71 -0.33
CA ALA A 156 11.88 -12.61 -1.67
C ALA A 156 13.30 -12.02 -1.67
N LEU A 157 13.53 -10.91 -0.98
CA LEU A 157 14.87 -10.31 -0.88
C LEU A 157 15.85 -11.22 -0.13
N LEU A 158 15.38 -12.01 0.83
CA LEU A 158 16.21 -12.99 1.51
C LEU A 158 16.65 -14.11 0.56
N ILE A 159 15.73 -14.68 -0.22
CA ILE A 159 16.06 -15.69 -1.24
C ILE A 159 16.98 -15.10 -2.31
N TYR A 160 16.73 -13.88 -2.75
CA TYR A 160 17.57 -13.13 -3.68
C TYR A 160 19.01 -12.98 -3.15
N ARG A 161 19.19 -12.47 -1.92
CA ARG A 161 20.51 -12.28 -1.31
C ARG A 161 21.28 -13.61 -1.19
N MET A 162 20.59 -14.68 -0.79
CA MET A 162 21.18 -16.03 -0.77
C MET A 162 21.63 -16.46 -2.17
N ALA A 163 20.77 -16.29 -3.18
CA ALA A 163 21.07 -16.66 -4.56
C ALA A 163 22.28 -15.89 -5.12
N VAL A 164 22.33 -14.57 -4.91
CA VAL A 164 23.46 -13.73 -5.34
C VAL A 164 24.76 -14.15 -4.63
N SER A 165 24.71 -14.38 -3.32
CA SER A 165 25.89 -14.82 -2.55
C SER A 165 26.38 -16.22 -2.97
N ALA A 166 25.47 -17.13 -3.31
CA ALA A 166 25.82 -18.47 -3.78
C ALA A 166 26.57 -18.43 -5.12
N THR A 167 26.20 -17.51 -6.02
CA THR A 167 26.93 -17.29 -7.28
C THR A 167 28.35 -16.78 -7.04
N ALA A 168 28.58 -16.01 -5.99
CA ALA A 168 29.91 -15.52 -5.60
C ALA A 168 30.77 -16.60 -4.89
N GLY A 169 30.25 -17.83 -4.70
CA GLY A 169 30.97 -18.95 -4.09
C GLY A 169 31.16 -18.85 -2.58
N SER A 170 30.45 -17.95 -1.91
CA SER A 170 30.82 -17.48 -0.56
C SER A 170 30.04 -18.10 0.61
N ILE A 171 29.05 -18.98 0.40
CA ILE A 171 28.21 -19.50 1.50
C ILE A 171 27.99 -21.01 1.46
N LEU A 172 28.34 -21.68 2.57
CA LEU A 172 27.82 -22.99 2.95
C LEU A 172 26.40 -22.82 3.53
N VAL A 173 25.43 -23.59 3.03
CA VAL A 173 24.01 -23.52 3.47
C VAL A 173 23.84 -23.66 5.00
N SER A 174 24.75 -24.34 5.67
CA SER A 174 24.75 -24.53 7.14
C SER A 174 24.99 -23.23 7.93
N SER A 175 25.75 -22.26 7.41
CA SER A 175 25.98 -20.97 8.07
C SER A 175 24.90 -19.93 7.76
N ALA A 176 24.10 -20.13 6.71
CA ALA A 176 23.04 -19.22 6.32
C ALA A 176 21.85 -19.22 7.29
N VAL A 177 21.44 -20.40 7.77
CA VAL A 177 20.24 -20.56 8.61
C VAL A 177 20.34 -19.79 9.95
N PRO A 178 21.45 -19.89 10.72
CA PRO A 178 21.59 -19.10 11.95
C PRO A 178 21.62 -17.59 11.70
N MET A 179 22.26 -17.15 10.61
CA MET A 179 22.37 -15.73 10.26
C MET A 179 21.00 -15.15 9.87
N ILE A 180 20.20 -15.91 9.13
CA ILE A 180 18.82 -15.56 8.78
C ILE A 180 17.95 -15.47 10.02
N LEU A 181 18.05 -16.45 10.93
CA LEU A 181 17.26 -16.46 12.16
C LEU A 181 17.63 -15.26 13.04
N LEU A 182 18.92 -14.98 13.20
CA LEU A 182 19.41 -13.83 13.94
C LEU A 182 18.97 -12.51 13.31
N SER A 183 19.09 -12.37 11.98
CA SER A 183 18.64 -11.19 11.25
C SER A 183 17.14 -10.97 11.39
N THR A 184 16.33 -12.04 11.29
CA THR A 184 14.87 -11.98 11.43
C THR A 184 14.47 -11.58 12.84
N VAL A 185 14.93 -12.31 13.86
CA VAL A 185 14.60 -12.03 15.27
C VAL A 185 15.15 -10.68 15.72
N GLY A 186 16.36 -10.34 15.29
CA GLY A 186 16.98 -9.03 15.50
C GLY A 186 16.15 -7.90 14.90
N SER A 187 15.60 -8.09 13.69
CA SER A 187 14.71 -7.12 13.03
C SER A 187 13.42 -6.89 13.81
N LEU A 188 12.81 -7.96 14.35
CA LEU A 188 11.61 -7.85 15.19
C LEU A 188 11.91 -7.04 16.46
N ALA A 189 13.00 -7.38 17.16
CA ALA A 189 13.40 -6.69 18.38
C ALA A 189 13.75 -5.21 18.10
N ALA A 190 14.57 -4.95 17.08
CA ALA A 190 14.97 -3.61 16.69
C ALA A 190 13.78 -2.74 16.29
N GLY A 191 12.87 -3.26 15.44
CA GLY A 191 11.67 -2.54 15.02
C GLY A 191 10.77 -2.16 16.20
N TYR A 192 10.57 -3.08 17.14
CA TYR A 192 9.80 -2.82 18.36
C TYR A 192 10.47 -1.74 19.24
N VAL A 193 11.77 -1.87 19.51
CA VAL A 193 12.52 -0.91 20.34
C VAL A 193 12.54 0.48 19.71
N LEU A 194 12.83 0.57 18.41
CA LEU A 194 12.84 1.84 17.67
C LEU A 194 11.45 2.46 17.62
N GLY A 195 10.39 1.65 17.48
CA GLY A 195 9.00 2.12 17.51
C GLY A 195 8.59 2.65 18.89
N ARG A 196 9.10 2.06 19.98
CA ARG A 196 8.89 2.59 21.33
C ARG A 196 9.69 3.87 21.58
N LEU A 197 10.92 3.95 21.07
CA LEU A 197 11.77 5.12 21.18
C LEU A 197 11.21 6.32 20.42
N SER A 198 10.68 6.11 19.21
CA SER A 198 10.12 7.18 18.39
C SER A 198 8.94 7.87 19.09
N LEU A 199 8.11 7.13 19.84
CA LEU A 199 7.01 7.71 20.63
C LEU A 199 7.49 8.67 21.72
N VAL A 200 8.61 8.34 22.38
CA VAL A 200 9.22 9.24 23.38
C VAL A 200 9.64 10.54 22.72
N THR A 201 10.20 10.46 21.52
CA THR A 201 10.57 11.65 20.74
C THR A 201 9.34 12.42 20.27
N LEU A 202 8.36 11.75 19.68
CA LEU A 202 7.14 12.34 19.12
C LEU A 202 6.25 13.00 20.20
N SER A 203 6.16 12.41 21.39
CA SER A 203 5.40 12.99 22.51
C SER A 203 6.01 14.31 23.05
N ARG A 204 7.29 14.59 22.76
CA ARG A 204 7.94 15.86 23.12
C ARG A 204 7.69 16.97 22.10
N ILE A 205 7.25 16.63 20.89
CA ILE A 205 7.05 17.58 19.80
C ILE A 205 5.60 18.04 19.79
N ARG A 206 5.38 19.34 20.01
CA ARG A 206 4.02 19.93 20.02
C ARG A 206 3.59 20.43 18.64
N ASP A 207 4.53 20.91 17.85
CA ASP A 207 4.28 21.46 16.51
C ASP A 207 4.03 20.35 15.47
N PRO A 208 2.91 20.37 14.71
CA PRO A 208 2.59 19.34 13.73
C PRO A 208 3.64 19.20 12.63
N ALA A 209 4.18 20.29 12.10
CA ALA A 209 5.13 20.25 11.00
C ALA A 209 6.42 19.55 11.42
N SER A 210 6.95 19.93 12.58
CA SER A 210 8.11 19.28 13.20
C SER A 210 7.87 17.80 13.49
N GLY A 211 6.67 17.45 13.95
CA GLY A 211 6.29 16.06 14.22
C GLY A 211 6.31 15.22 12.94
N THR A 212 5.82 15.76 11.83
CA THR A 212 5.83 15.10 10.52
C THR A 212 7.26 14.96 9.97
N VAL A 213 8.11 15.97 10.11
CA VAL A 213 9.54 15.87 9.71
C VAL A 213 10.25 14.74 10.47
N VAL A 214 10.03 14.64 11.78
CA VAL A 214 10.61 13.56 12.60
C VAL A 214 10.07 12.18 12.20
N GLN A 215 8.81 12.08 11.77
CA GLN A 215 8.28 10.82 11.24
C GLN A 215 8.99 10.41 9.95
N PHE A 216 9.17 11.31 8.97
CA PHE A 216 9.93 11.01 7.76
C PHE A 216 11.38 10.64 8.06
N ALA A 217 12.06 11.43 8.90
CA ALA A 217 13.43 11.15 9.32
C ALA A 217 13.53 9.80 10.05
N GLY A 218 12.54 9.46 10.88
CA GLY A 218 12.43 8.17 11.56
C GLY A 218 12.27 7.02 10.57
N THR A 219 11.40 7.15 9.57
CA THR A 219 11.16 6.11 8.55
C THR A 219 12.42 5.76 7.78
N PHE A 220 13.12 6.77 7.23
CA PHE A 220 14.38 6.53 6.52
C PHE A 220 15.52 6.13 7.46
N GLY A 221 15.58 6.70 8.66
CA GLY A 221 16.58 6.39 9.67
C GLY A 221 16.52 4.94 10.14
N VAL A 222 15.31 4.41 10.38
CA VAL A 222 15.10 3.00 10.74
C VAL A 222 15.55 2.07 9.61
N TRP A 223 15.20 2.39 8.36
CA TRP A 223 15.61 1.62 7.19
C TRP A 223 17.14 1.55 7.08
N ILE A 224 17.80 2.71 7.09
CA ILE A 224 19.26 2.81 6.97
C ILE A 224 19.96 2.10 8.13
N LEU A 225 19.47 2.31 9.36
CA LEU A 225 20.05 1.67 10.54
C LEU A 225 19.99 0.15 10.40
N ALA A 226 18.82 -0.41 10.06
CA ALA A 226 18.63 -1.85 9.92
C ALA A 226 19.57 -2.45 8.87
N ASP A 227 19.69 -1.83 7.70
CA ASP A 227 20.56 -2.31 6.63
C ASP A 227 22.05 -2.26 7.03
N ARG A 228 22.48 -1.18 7.72
CA ARG A 228 23.87 -1.02 8.22
C ARG A 228 24.30 -2.10 9.23
N ILE A 229 23.38 -2.61 10.05
CA ILE A 229 23.67 -3.66 11.03
C ILE A 229 23.32 -5.07 10.53
N GLY A 230 23.00 -5.23 9.24
CA GLY A 230 22.71 -6.52 8.61
C GLY A 230 21.35 -7.13 9.02
N LEU A 231 20.44 -6.32 9.54
CA LEU A 231 19.05 -6.71 9.78
C LEU A 231 18.22 -6.58 8.50
N SER A 232 17.06 -7.22 8.47
CA SER A 232 16.09 -7.02 7.41
C SER A 232 15.40 -5.67 7.58
N ALA A 233 15.76 -4.70 6.72
CA ALA A 233 15.16 -3.37 6.73
C ALA A 233 13.62 -3.41 6.60
N ILE A 234 13.10 -4.33 5.76
CA ILE A 234 11.67 -4.57 5.56
C ILE A 234 10.99 -5.02 6.85
N ILE A 235 11.50 -6.07 7.50
CA ILE A 235 10.88 -6.58 8.73
C ILE A 235 10.97 -5.53 9.84
N THR A 236 12.10 -4.83 9.93
CA THR A 236 12.32 -3.79 10.93
C THR A 236 11.33 -2.63 10.76
N ILE A 237 11.13 -2.13 9.53
CA ILE A 237 10.21 -1.01 9.27
C ILE A 237 8.74 -1.42 9.48
N VAL A 238 8.36 -2.64 9.09
CA VAL A 238 7.00 -3.16 9.32
C VAL A 238 6.70 -3.23 10.82
N VAL A 239 7.60 -3.83 11.62
CA VAL A 239 7.40 -3.92 13.07
C VAL A 239 7.43 -2.54 13.74
N TYR A 240 8.29 -1.64 13.26
CA TYR A 240 8.34 -0.23 13.69
C TYR A 240 6.98 0.46 13.46
N ALA A 241 6.44 0.40 12.24
CA ALA A 241 5.17 1.01 11.87
C ALA A 241 4.00 0.46 12.71
N MET A 242 3.90 -0.87 12.84
CA MET A 242 2.86 -1.54 13.62
C MET A 242 2.92 -1.19 15.10
N THR A 243 4.14 -1.00 15.63
CA THR A 243 4.33 -0.57 17.02
C THR A 243 3.78 0.84 17.21
N ILE A 244 4.12 1.76 16.31
CA ILE A 244 3.67 3.17 16.38
C ILE A 244 2.15 3.26 16.21
N ALA A 245 1.55 2.58 15.22
CA ALA A 245 0.11 2.61 14.93
C ALA A 245 -0.76 2.34 16.16
N ARG A 246 -0.31 1.46 17.04
CA ARG A 246 -1.05 1.05 18.25
C ARG A 246 -0.95 2.02 19.41
N THR A 247 0.17 2.71 19.50
CA THR A 247 0.51 3.50 20.68
C THR A 247 0.43 5.00 20.44
N ALA A 248 0.65 5.46 19.20
CA ALA A 248 0.63 6.87 18.82
C ALA A 248 -0.73 7.55 19.05
N PRO A 249 -1.90 6.94 18.74
CA PRO A 249 -3.19 7.60 18.89
C PRO A 249 -3.51 8.08 20.32
N ARG A 250 -2.95 7.40 21.34
CA ARG A 250 -3.13 7.76 22.76
C ARG A 250 -2.22 8.92 23.21
N HIS A 251 -1.12 9.17 22.51
CA HIS A 251 -0.08 10.12 22.94
C HIS A 251 0.03 11.35 22.03
N MET A 252 -0.48 11.28 20.80
CA MET A 252 -0.48 12.39 19.86
C MET A 252 -1.78 13.18 19.94
N PRO A 253 -1.75 14.53 19.95
CA PRO A 253 -2.95 15.35 19.91
C PRO A 253 -3.67 15.21 18.56
N ALA A 254 -5.00 15.41 18.55
CA ALA A 254 -5.84 15.21 17.36
C ALA A 254 -5.37 16.02 16.14
N ARG A 255 -5.02 17.30 16.35
CA ARG A 255 -4.51 18.19 15.29
C ARG A 255 -3.26 17.63 14.60
N ASN A 256 -2.31 17.10 15.37
CA ASN A 256 -1.07 16.52 14.81
C ASN A 256 -1.38 15.23 14.05
N ARG A 257 -2.30 14.39 14.55
CA ARG A 257 -2.70 13.16 13.85
C ARG A 257 -3.36 13.45 12.50
N VAL A 258 -4.34 14.35 12.48
CA VAL A 258 -5.06 14.74 11.25
C VAL A 258 -4.07 15.32 10.23
N SER A 259 -3.22 16.26 10.66
CA SER A 259 -2.21 16.86 9.78
C SER A 259 -1.20 15.83 9.25
N SER A 260 -0.68 14.94 10.11
CA SER A 260 0.27 13.90 9.67
C SER A 260 -0.37 12.93 8.68
N TYR A 261 -1.62 12.50 8.88
CA TYR A 261 -2.31 11.63 7.92
C TYR A 261 -2.43 12.27 6.54
N SER A 262 -2.83 13.54 6.46
CA SER A 262 -2.94 14.25 5.17
C SER A 262 -1.58 14.40 4.46
N VAL A 263 -0.49 14.65 5.21
CA VAL A 263 0.86 14.75 4.62
C VAL A 263 1.35 13.39 4.15
N TRP A 264 1.16 12.32 4.93
CA TRP A 264 1.56 10.97 4.57
C TRP A 264 0.81 10.45 3.35
N GLU A 265 -0.52 10.63 3.29
CA GLU A 265 -1.33 10.27 2.13
C GLU A 265 -0.79 10.93 0.84
N THR A 266 -0.53 12.24 0.90
CA THR A 266 0.03 12.99 -0.23
C THR A 266 1.44 12.52 -0.59
N ALA A 267 2.31 12.29 0.40
CA ALA A 267 3.69 11.89 0.17
C ALA A 267 3.78 10.47 -0.43
N VAL A 268 3.04 9.51 0.11
CA VAL A 268 2.97 8.14 -0.40
C VAL A 268 2.39 8.13 -1.82
N PHE A 269 1.35 8.92 -2.07
CA PHE A 269 0.82 9.10 -3.42
C PHE A 269 1.89 9.61 -4.40
N VAL A 270 2.61 10.69 -4.05
CA VAL A 270 3.68 11.26 -4.89
C VAL A 270 4.81 10.25 -5.11
N LEU A 271 5.23 9.52 -4.08
CA LEU A 271 6.27 8.50 -4.17
C LEU A 271 5.86 7.35 -5.08
N ASN A 272 4.62 6.86 -4.98
CA ASN A 272 4.08 5.83 -5.86
C ASN A 272 4.02 6.32 -7.31
N VAL A 273 3.55 7.55 -7.51
CA VAL A 273 3.49 8.19 -8.81
C VAL A 273 4.87 8.21 -9.46
N LEU A 274 5.87 8.73 -8.73
CA LEU A 274 7.24 8.81 -9.21
C LEU A 274 7.80 7.40 -9.49
N ALA A 275 7.59 6.46 -8.58
CA ALA A 275 8.04 5.07 -8.72
C ALA A 275 7.54 4.44 -10.04
N PHE A 276 6.24 4.51 -10.33
CA PHE A 276 5.67 3.90 -11.54
C PHE A 276 6.10 4.62 -12.83
N VAL A 277 6.23 5.95 -12.81
CA VAL A 277 6.71 6.71 -13.96
C VAL A 277 8.17 6.39 -14.25
N LEU A 278 9.03 6.40 -13.22
CA LEU A 278 10.45 6.09 -13.34
C LEU A 278 10.69 4.65 -13.81
N MET A 279 9.89 3.72 -13.30
CA MET A 279 9.82 2.34 -13.80
C MET A 279 9.50 2.29 -15.30
N GLY A 280 8.50 3.03 -15.75
CA GLY A 280 8.16 3.12 -17.18
C GLY A 280 9.31 3.70 -18.00
N LEU A 281 9.96 4.77 -17.53
CA LEU A 281 11.09 5.41 -18.21
C LEU A 281 12.26 4.45 -18.47
N GLN A 282 12.44 3.43 -17.62
CA GLN A 282 13.50 2.43 -17.79
C GLN A 282 13.25 1.46 -18.94
N ALA A 283 12.04 1.43 -19.54
CA ALA A 283 11.69 0.54 -20.66
C ALA A 283 12.70 0.63 -21.82
N ARG A 284 13.06 1.85 -22.23
CA ARG A 284 13.97 2.06 -23.37
C ARG A 284 15.38 1.54 -23.08
N SER A 285 15.91 1.75 -21.87
CA SER A 285 17.27 1.32 -21.54
C SER A 285 17.40 -0.20 -21.48
N ILE A 286 16.32 -0.90 -21.11
CA ILE A 286 16.27 -2.36 -21.06
C ILE A 286 16.14 -2.94 -22.48
N VAL A 287 15.20 -2.42 -23.28
CA VAL A 287 15.00 -2.89 -24.66
C VAL A 287 16.20 -2.58 -25.55
N GLY A 288 16.82 -1.39 -25.38
CA GLY A 288 17.98 -0.97 -26.17
C GLY A 288 19.21 -1.87 -25.97
N ARG A 289 19.46 -2.35 -24.75
CA ARG A 289 20.60 -3.24 -24.44
C ARG A 289 20.48 -4.62 -25.09
N LEU A 290 19.26 -5.09 -25.35
CA LEU A 290 19.01 -6.41 -25.97
C LEU A 290 18.83 -6.36 -27.49
N ALA A 291 18.72 -5.17 -28.10
CA ALA A 291 18.63 -5.04 -29.55
C ALA A 291 19.87 -5.58 -30.29
N GLU A 292 20.99 -5.79 -29.59
CA GLU A 292 22.23 -6.33 -30.13
C GLU A 292 22.36 -7.86 -30.03
N GLN A 293 21.48 -8.56 -29.27
CA GLN A 293 21.59 -10.00 -28.99
C GLN A 293 20.23 -10.71 -29.10
N GLY A 294 20.03 -11.53 -30.16
CA GLY A 294 19.01 -12.60 -30.18
C GLY A 294 17.58 -12.21 -29.78
N GLN A 295 17.05 -11.12 -30.37
CA GLN A 295 15.83 -10.42 -29.92
C GLN A 295 14.62 -11.34 -29.61
N VAL A 296 14.36 -12.34 -30.45
CA VAL A 296 13.16 -13.20 -30.32
C VAL A 296 13.23 -14.14 -29.11
N GLU A 297 14.38 -14.78 -28.87
CA GLU A 297 14.53 -15.75 -27.78
C GLU A 297 14.38 -15.08 -26.41
N ALA A 298 14.95 -13.87 -26.25
CA ALA A 298 14.84 -13.11 -25.02
C ALA A 298 13.39 -12.66 -24.73
N PHE A 299 12.64 -12.24 -25.75
CA PHE A 299 11.22 -11.90 -25.59
C PHE A 299 10.35 -13.14 -25.30
N VAL A 300 10.63 -14.27 -25.94
CA VAL A 300 9.94 -15.54 -25.67
C VAL A 300 10.21 -15.99 -24.24
N PHE A 301 11.46 -15.90 -23.78
CA PHE A 301 11.83 -16.18 -22.39
C PHE A 301 11.08 -15.27 -21.41
N ALA A 302 11.10 -13.96 -21.63
CA ALA A 302 10.41 -12.99 -20.77
C ALA A 302 8.89 -13.23 -20.74
N ALA A 303 8.27 -13.57 -21.87
CA ALA A 303 6.86 -13.92 -21.96
C ALA A 303 6.55 -15.24 -21.23
N ALA A 304 7.42 -16.24 -21.33
CA ALA A 304 7.30 -17.51 -20.60
C ALA A 304 7.38 -17.28 -19.08
N VAL A 305 8.32 -16.46 -18.62
CA VAL A 305 8.43 -16.08 -17.20
C VAL A 305 7.15 -15.37 -16.74
N LEU A 306 6.65 -14.39 -17.49
CA LEU A 306 5.37 -13.71 -17.19
C LEU A 306 4.20 -14.70 -17.07
N ALA A 307 4.06 -15.62 -18.03
CA ALA A 307 3.00 -16.63 -18.00
C ALA A 307 3.14 -17.53 -16.76
N VAL A 308 4.34 -18.01 -16.46
CA VAL A 308 4.60 -18.88 -15.30
C VAL A 308 4.34 -18.14 -13.99
N VAL A 309 4.70 -16.88 -13.89
CA VAL A 309 4.46 -16.02 -12.71
C VAL A 309 2.96 -15.79 -12.45
N ILE A 310 2.15 -15.67 -13.50
CA ILE A 310 0.68 -15.55 -13.38
C ILE A 310 0.05 -16.91 -13.04
N VAL A 311 0.41 -17.97 -13.77
CA VAL A 311 -0.17 -19.30 -13.62
C VAL A 311 0.21 -19.91 -12.27
N SER A 312 1.47 -19.82 -11.86
CA SER A 312 1.94 -20.34 -10.57
C SER A 312 1.16 -19.73 -9.40
N ARG A 313 0.89 -18.42 -9.45
CA ARG A 313 0.06 -17.75 -8.45
C ARG A 313 -1.36 -18.29 -8.42
N LEU A 314 -2.01 -18.42 -9.57
CA LEU A 314 -3.37 -18.97 -9.66
C LEU A 314 -3.43 -20.41 -9.14
N VAL A 315 -2.48 -21.25 -9.56
CA VAL A 315 -2.37 -22.64 -9.11
C VAL A 315 -2.18 -22.72 -7.60
N TRP A 316 -1.27 -21.93 -7.04
CA TRP A 316 -1.00 -21.93 -5.60
C TRP A 316 -2.21 -21.47 -4.79
N VAL A 317 -2.81 -20.33 -5.15
CA VAL A 317 -3.95 -19.75 -4.41
C VAL A 317 -5.18 -20.66 -4.50
N LEU A 318 -5.52 -21.15 -5.70
CA LEU A 318 -6.67 -22.03 -5.87
C LEU A 318 -6.43 -23.41 -5.26
N GLY A 319 -5.21 -23.93 -5.36
CA GLY A 319 -4.81 -25.19 -4.75
C GLY A 319 -4.87 -25.14 -3.23
N CYS A 320 -4.22 -24.16 -2.61
CA CYS A 320 -4.31 -23.93 -1.16
C CYS A 320 -5.76 -23.70 -0.71
N GLY A 321 -6.52 -22.91 -1.47
CA GLY A 321 -7.94 -22.68 -1.18
C GLY A 321 -8.78 -23.95 -1.27
N ALA A 322 -8.51 -24.84 -2.24
CA ALA A 322 -9.18 -26.13 -2.36
C ALA A 322 -8.83 -27.06 -1.20
N ILE A 323 -7.56 -27.13 -0.80
CA ILE A 323 -7.11 -27.90 0.36
C ILE A 323 -7.78 -27.38 1.64
N MET A 324 -7.83 -26.06 1.84
CA MET A 324 -8.50 -25.46 3.00
C MET A 324 -10.00 -25.76 3.02
N ARG A 325 -10.69 -25.69 1.89
CA ARG A 325 -12.11 -26.07 1.80
C ARG A 325 -12.32 -27.56 2.09
N TRP A 326 -11.44 -28.41 1.58
CA TRP A 326 -11.48 -29.85 1.83
C TRP A 326 -11.26 -30.16 3.32
N LEU A 327 -10.24 -29.58 3.95
CA LEU A 327 -10.02 -29.71 5.40
C LEU A 327 -11.19 -29.16 6.22
N ALA A 328 -11.77 -28.03 5.81
CA ALA A 328 -12.92 -27.44 6.48
C ALA A 328 -14.18 -28.32 6.38
N SER A 329 -14.32 -29.13 5.32
CA SER A 329 -15.46 -30.05 5.17
C SER A 329 -15.49 -31.15 6.23
N PHE A 330 -14.35 -31.43 6.89
CA PHE A 330 -14.28 -32.35 8.03
C PHE A 330 -14.43 -31.65 9.39
N GLY A 331 -14.58 -30.31 9.41
CA GLY A 331 -14.71 -29.51 10.63
C GLY A 331 -16.14 -29.03 10.89
N ASP A 332 -16.32 -28.36 12.02
CA ASP A 332 -17.59 -27.78 12.45
C ASP A 332 -18.08 -26.67 11.50
N ALA A 333 -19.37 -26.31 11.62
CA ALA A 333 -20.03 -25.32 10.77
C ALA A 333 -19.28 -23.96 10.72
N ASP A 334 -18.68 -23.53 11.83
CA ASP A 334 -17.87 -22.30 11.88
C ASP A 334 -16.63 -22.37 10.99
N ARG A 335 -15.94 -23.53 10.97
CA ARG A 335 -14.78 -23.74 10.09
C ARG A 335 -15.16 -23.72 8.62
N GLN A 336 -16.35 -24.22 8.29
CA GLN A 336 -16.88 -24.20 6.93
C GLN A 336 -17.25 -22.78 6.50
N ALA A 337 -17.83 -21.97 7.39
CA ALA A 337 -18.12 -20.57 7.15
C ALA A 337 -16.85 -19.72 6.95
N GLU A 338 -15.76 -20.06 7.62
CA GLU A 338 -14.45 -19.40 7.44
C GLU A 338 -13.65 -19.93 6.24
N ALA A 339 -14.13 -20.94 5.51
CA ALA A 339 -13.40 -21.48 4.37
C ALA A 339 -13.25 -20.44 3.24
N PRO A 340 -12.12 -20.42 2.51
CA PRO A 340 -11.92 -19.46 1.42
C PRO A 340 -12.87 -19.74 0.27
N SER A 341 -13.66 -18.73 -0.12
CA SER A 341 -14.56 -18.82 -1.25
C SER A 341 -13.77 -19.01 -2.55
N PHE A 342 -14.30 -19.81 -3.49
CA PHE A 342 -13.64 -20.02 -4.78
C PHE A 342 -13.47 -18.69 -5.54
N ARG A 343 -14.53 -17.86 -5.56
CA ARG A 343 -14.52 -16.54 -6.20
C ARG A 343 -13.49 -15.59 -5.55
N GLY A 344 -13.39 -15.60 -4.22
CA GLY A 344 -12.38 -14.84 -3.49
C GLY A 344 -10.96 -15.32 -3.80
N GLY A 345 -10.75 -16.64 -3.92
CA GLY A 345 -9.48 -17.24 -4.33
C GLY A 345 -9.06 -16.84 -5.75
N VAL A 346 -9.99 -16.84 -6.71
CA VAL A 346 -9.73 -16.36 -8.08
C VAL A 346 -9.30 -14.89 -8.05
N LEU A 347 -9.99 -14.05 -7.27
CA LEU A 347 -9.64 -12.64 -7.13
C LEU A 347 -8.25 -12.45 -6.51
N ILE A 348 -7.95 -13.12 -5.39
CA ILE A 348 -6.63 -13.04 -4.72
C ILE A 348 -5.50 -13.50 -5.66
N GLY A 349 -5.73 -14.59 -6.41
CA GLY A 349 -4.79 -15.11 -7.39
C GLY A 349 -4.55 -14.16 -8.56
N TRP A 350 -5.58 -13.44 -9.01
CA TRP A 350 -5.47 -12.47 -10.10
C TRP A 350 -4.87 -11.12 -9.66
N CYS A 351 -5.03 -10.73 -8.40
CA CYS A 351 -4.48 -9.49 -7.82
C CYS A 351 -2.96 -9.52 -7.58
N GLY A 352 -2.21 -10.37 -8.29
CA GLY A 352 -0.76 -10.50 -8.15
C GLY A 352 0.05 -9.54 -9.00
N MET A 353 -0.27 -8.24 -9.01
CA MET A 353 0.53 -7.29 -9.80
C MET A 353 1.93 -7.17 -9.20
N ARG A 354 2.99 -7.05 -10.02
CA ARG A 354 4.37 -6.87 -9.52
C ARG A 354 4.73 -5.38 -9.53
N GLY A 355 5.52 -4.96 -8.55
CA GLY A 355 5.80 -3.55 -8.30
C GLY A 355 7.25 -3.16 -8.49
N LEU A 356 7.61 -2.00 -7.93
CA LEU A 356 8.96 -1.41 -8.02
C LEU A 356 10.03 -2.31 -7.41
N VAL A 357 9.72 -3.04 -6.34
CA VAL A 357 10.66 -3.92 -5.63
C VAL A 357 11.33 -4.91 -6.59
N THR A 358 10.55 -5.50 -7.49
CA THR A 358 11.04 -6.42 -8.53
C THR A 358 12.08 -5.77 -9.44
N LEU A 359 11.85 -4.53 -9.90
CA LEU A 359 12.81 -3.84 -10.75
C LEU A 359 14.05 -3.39 -9.98
N ALA A 360 13.88 -2.82 -8.79
CA ALA A 360 14.99 -2.39 -7.96
C ALA A 360 15.93 -3.58 -7.63
N ALA A 361 15.37 -4.73 -7.26
CA ALA A 361 16.14 -5.95 -7.02
C ALA A 361 16.85 -6.48 -8.29
N ALA A 362 16.22 -6.36 -9.47
CA ALA A 362 16.85 -6.72 -10.73
C ALA A 362 18.04 -5.82 -11.07
N PHE A 363 17.94 -4.51 -10.83
CA PHE A 363 19.05 -3.58 -11.08
C PHE A 363 20.17 -3.66 -10.05
N ALA A 364 19.85 -4.07 -8.82
CA ALA A 364 20.84 -4.33 -7.77
C ALA A 364 21.76 -5.53 -8.09
N LEU A 365 21.47 -6.33 -9.12
CA LEU A 365 22.37 -7.39 -9.57
C LEU A 365 23.72 -6.80 -10.03
N PRO A 366 24.85 -7.39 -9.59
CA PRO A 366 26.19 -7.00 -10.03
C PRO A 366 26.30 -6.95 -11.56
N ALA A 367 27.10 -6.04 -12.10
CA ALA A 367 27.21 -5.85 -13.55
C ALA A 367 27.73 -7.11 -14.27
N ASP A 368 28.56 -7.89 -13.61
CA ASP A 368 29.14 -9.16 -14.07
C ASP A 368 28.28 -10.39 -13.72
N PHE A 369 27.05 -10.18 -13.22
CA PHE A 369 26.18 -11.29 -12.82
C PHE A 369 25.76 -12.15 -14.02
N PRO A 370 25.85 -13.50 -13.92
CA PRO A 370 25.50 -14.40 -15.01
C PRO A 370 24.05 -14.22 -15.48
N GLY A 371 23.87 -13.88 -16.75
CA GLY A 371 22.53 -13.69 -17.33
C GLY A 371 21.78 -12.48 -16.79
N ARG A 372 22.47 -11.43 -16.34
CA ARG A 372 21.84 -10.20 -15.82
C ARG A 372 20.81 -9.59 -16.77
N ASP A 373 21.17 -9.38 -18.04
CA ASP A 373 20.30 -8.69 -18.99
C ASP A 373 18.98 -9.45 -19.28
N PRO A 374 18.97 -10.77 -19.54
CA PRO A 374 17.71 -11.51 -19.67
C PRO A 374 16.91 -11.54 -18.36
N ILE A 375 17.56 -11.50 -17.19
CA ILE A 375 16.87 -11.40 -15.89
C ILE A 375 16.17 -10.04 -15.75
N VAL A 376 16.86 -8.95 -16.07
CA VAL A 376 16.32 -7.59 -16.01
C VAL A 376 15.16 -7.43 -17.00
N LEU A 377 15.29 -7.96 -18.22
CA LEU A 377 14.20 -7.99 -19.20
C LEU A 377 12.99 -8.76 -18.68
N ALA A 378 13.19 -9.98 -18.18
CA ALA A 378 12.10 -10.79 -17.65
C ALA A 378 11.41 -10.11 -16.46
N ALA A 379 12.17 -9.52 -15.53
CA ALA A 379 11.64 -8.75 -14.41
C ALA A 379 10.80 -7.56 -14.88
N PHE A 380 11.30 -6.81 -15.86
CA PHE A 380 10.56 -5.69 -16.46
C PHE A 380 9.28 -6.14 -17.18
N SER A 381 9.36 -7.18 -18.01
CA SER A 381 8.20 -7.75 -18.69
C SER A 381 7.17 -8.31 -17.72
N VAL A 382 7.59 -8.89 -16.59
CA VAL A 382 6.69 -9.33 -15.53
C VAL A 382 5.99 -8.14 -14.88
N VAL A 383 6.73 -7.11 -14.49
CA VAL A 383 6.17 -5.93 -13.83
C VAL A 383 5.19 -5.21 -14.74
N LEU A 384 5.64 -4.82 -15.95
CA LEU A 384 4.78 -4.12 -16.90
C LEU A 384 3.62 -5.01 -17.36
N GLY A 385 3.89 -6.28 -17.66
CA GLY A 385 2.88 -7.23 -18.11
C GLY A 385 1.80 -7.48 -17.07
N THR A 386 2.17 -7.71 -15.81
CA THR A 386 1.18 -7.90 -14.74
C THR A 386 0.41 -6.61 -14.42
N LEU A 387 1.09 -5.46 -14.35
CA LEU A 387 0.41 -4.17 -14.13
C LEU A 387 -0.59 -3.85 -15.23
N VAL A 388 -0.24 -4.08 -16.50
CA VAL A 388 -1.12 -3.76 -17.63
C VAL A 388 -2.20 -4.83 -17.81
N LEU A 389 -1.81 -6.11 -17.92
CA LEU A 389 -2.76 -7.19 -18.18
C LEU A 389 -3.70 -7.39 -16.98
N GLN A 390 -3.17 -7.56 -15.77
CA GLN A 390 -4.00 -7.80 -14.59
C GLN A 390 -4.71 -6.51 -14.16
N GLY A 391 -4.05 -5.35 -14.22
CA GLY A 391 -4.67 -4.08 -13.86
C GLY A 391 -5.89 -3.74 -14.72
N ILE A 392 -5.79 -3.85 -16.04
CA ILE A 392 -6.92 -3.56 -16.96
C ILE A 392 -8.01 -4.64 -16.84
N SER A 393 -7.65 -5.91 -16.68
CA SER A 393 -8.61 -7.02 -16.61
C SER A 393 -9.25 -7.23 -15.22
N LEU A 394 -8.72 -6.62 -14.15
CA LEU A 394 -9.23 -6.80 -12.79
C LEU A 394 -10.67 -6.31 -12.63
N LYS A 395 -11.00 -5.16 -13.22
CA LYS A 395 -12.35 -4.60 -13.19
C LYS A 395 -13.42 -5.48 -13.87
N PRO A 396 -13.25 -5.94 -15.13
CA PRO A 396 -14.21 -6.86 -15.72
C PRO A 396 -14.28 -8.18 -14.94
N LEU A 397 -13.16 -8.65 -14.38
CA LEU A 397 -13.16 -9.82 -13.49
C LEU A 397 -14.02 -9.60 -12.23
N LEU A 398 -13.91 -8.45 -11.57
CA LEU A 398 -14.74 -8.11 -10.39
C LEU A 398 -16.23 -8.10 -10.73
N ARG A 399 -16.60 -7.52 -11.89
CA ARG A 399 -18.00 -7.53 -12.38
C ARG A 399 -18.51 -8.92 -12.68
N LEU A 400 -17.64 -9.82 -13.15
CA LEU A 400 -17.97 -11.22 -13.42
C LEU A 400 -18.15 -12.03 -12.11
N LEU A 401 -17.25 -11.82 -11.14
CA LEU A 401 -17.26 -12.60 -9.90
C LEU A 401 -18.41 -12.24 -8.96
N ARG A 402 -18.94 -11.00 -9.00
CA ARG A 402 -20.07 -10.54 -8.15
C ARG A 402 -19.89 -10.99 -6.69
N LEU A 403 -18.82 -10.51 -6.06
CA LEU A 403 -18.55 -10.80 -4.66
C LEU A 403 -19.44 -9.92 -3.79
N ASP A 404 -20.16 -10.55 -2.86
CA ASP A 404 -20.96 -9.83 -1.88
C ASP A 404 -20.05 -9.27 -0.77
N PRO A 405 -20.18 -7.99 -0.40
CA PRO A 405 -19.48 -7.45 0.77
C PRO A 405 -19.85 -8.24 2.02
N ASP A 406 -18.87 -8.55 2.88
CA ASP A 406 -19.09 -9.31 4.11
C ASP A 406 -19.67 -8.45 5.25
N GLY A 407 -19.80 -7.13 5.06
CA GLY A 407 -20.41 -6.17 5.99
C GLY A 407 -19.78 -6.17 7.39
N THR A 408 -18.62 -6.79 7.54
CA THR A 408 -18.04 -7.10 8.85
C THR A 408 -17.55 -5.83 9.52
N VAL A 409 -16.84 -4.99 8.76
CA VAL A 409 -16.38 -3.67 9.21
C VAL A 409 -17.56 -2.75 9.49
N ASP A 410 -18.57 -2.70 8.62
CA ASP A 410 -19.74 -1.84 8.80
C ASP A 410 -20.48 -2.16 10.11
N ARG A 411 -20.65 -3.46 10.44
CA ARG A 411 -21.22 -3.90 11.72
C ARG A 411 -20.35 -3.54 12.92
N GLU A 412 -19.03 -3.71 12.83
CA GLU A 412 -18.11 -3.33 13.90
C GLU A 412 -18.11 -1.80 14.13
N VAL A 413 -18.19 -1.01 13.05
CA VAL A 413 -18.33 0.45 13.11
C VAL A 413 -19.65 0.86 13.77
N ALA A 414 -20.76 0.23 13.39
CA ALA A 414 -22.07 0.48 14.00
C ALA A 414 -22.06 0.20 15.51
N GLN A 415 -21.59 -1.00 15.90
CA GLN A 415 -21.48 -1.41 17.30
C GLN A 415 -20.57 -0.45 18.10
N ALA A 416 -19.41 -0.11 17.56
CA ALA A 416 -18.46 0.79 18.21
C ALA A 416 -19.05 2.21 18.35
N ARG A 417 -19.73 2.72 17.31
CA ARG A 417 -20.38 4.04 17.37
C ARG A 417 -21.46 4.09 18.42
N VAL A 418 -22.33 3.08 18.52
CA VAL A 418 -23.34 3.03 19.59
C VAL A 418 -22.67 3.10 20.97
N ALA A 419 -21.61 2.30 21.20
CA ALA A 419 -20.92 2.25 22.49
C ALA A 419 -20.27 3.60 22.88
N ILE A 420 -19.55 4.26 21.97
CA ILE A 420 -18.91 5.54 22.28
C ILE A 420 -19.92 6.68 22.49
N MET A 421 -21.02 6.68 21.75
CA MET A 421 -22.09 7.68 21.91
C MET A 421 -22.83 7.47 23.22
N GLN A 422 -23.07 6.21 23.60
CA GLN A 422 -23.67 5.87 24.88
C GLN A 422 -22.80 6.29 26.06
N ALA A 423 -21.48 6.06 26.00
CA ALA A 423 -20.55 6.54 27.01
C ALA A 423 -20.59 8.08 27.16
N ALA A 424 -20.71 8.82 26.05
CA ALA A 424 -20.87 10.27 26.10
C ALA A 424 -22.19 10.70 26.78
N LEU A 425 -23.30 10.03 26.46
CA LEU A 425 -24.60 10.29 27.07
C LEU A 425 -24.63 9.98 28.58
N GLU A 426 -23.96 8.91 29.01
CA GLU A 426 -23.83 8.54 30.42
C GLU A 426 -23.10 9.63 31.22
N VAL A 427 -21.98 10.14 30.71
CA VAL A 427 -21.24 11.24 31.36
C VAL A 427 -22.06 12.53 31.43
N LEU A 428 -22.87 12.81 30.40
CA LEU A 428 -23.71 14.00 30.34
C LEU A 428 -25.01 13.87 31.15
N SER A 429 -25.42 12.67 31.55
CA SER A 429 -26.64 12.45 32.34
C SER A 429 -26.63 13.24 33.65
N GLY A 430 -25.47 13.35 34.30
CA GLY A 430 -25.27 14.12 35.53
C GLY A 430 -25.17 15.64 35.36
N LYS A 431 -25.32 16.17 34.13
CA LYS A 431 -25.27 17.61 33.84
C LYS A 431 -26.67 18.12 33.48
N THR A 432 -27.11 19.20 34.14
CA THR A 432 -28.48 19.74 34.03
C THR A 432 -28.58 21.07 33.29
N SER A 433 -27.46 21.64 32.81
CA SER A 433 -27.47 22.91 32.08
C SER A 433 -28.16 22.78 30.72
N ASN A 434 -28.72 23.88 30.20
CA ASN A 434 -29.27 23.92 28.84
C ASN A 434 -28.23 23.52 27.79
N ALA A 435 -26.97 23.94 27.96
CA ALA A 435 -25.87 23.52 27.08
C ALA A 435 -25.67 21.99 27.10
N ALA A 436 -25.77 21.36 28.27
CA ALA A 436 -25.69 19.90 28.38
C ALA A 436 -26.90 19.21 27.72
N ALA A 437 -28.09 19.83 27.76
CA ALA A 437 -29.26 19.31 27.06
C ALA A 437 -29.03 19.26 25.53
N VAL A 438 -28.54 20.35 24.94
CA VAL A 438 -28.24 20.43 23.49
C VAL A 438 -27.19 19.39 23.08
N VAL A 439 -26.10 19.27 23.85
CA VAL A 439 -25.03 18.30 23.53
C VAL A 439 -25.53 16.85 23.67
N ARG A 440 -26.38 16.56 24.66
CA ARG A 440 -27.02 15.24 24.78
C ARG A 440 -27.91 14.92 23.59
N GLU A 441 -28.67 15.90 23.11
CA GLU A 441 -29.56 15.73 21.96
C GLU A 441 -28.75 15.37 20.69
N GLN A 442 -27.64 16.05 20.46
CA GLN A 442 -26.72 15.75 19.35
C GLN A 442 -26.14 14.33 19.45
N PHE A 443 -25.64 13.93 20.63
CA PHE A 443 -25.12 12.57 20.81
C PHE A 443 -26.21 11.50 20.71
N ALA A 444 -27.43 11.80 21.16
CA ALA A 444 -28.58 10.90 21.01
C ALA A 444 -28.93 10.71 19.54
N ALA A 445 -28.97 11.78 18.74
CA ALA A 445 -29.19 11.70 17.30
C ALA A 445 -28.08 10.88 16.59
N GLN A 446 -26.82 11.10 16.96
CA GLN A 446 -25.70 10.31 16.43
C GLN A 446 -25.78 8.83 16.81
N ARG A 447 -26.27 8.50 18.02
CA ARG A 447 -26.52 7.12 18.46
C ARG A 447 -27.63 6.47 17.63
N THR A 448 -28.75 7.16 17.41
CA THR A 448 -29.86 6.65 16.58
C THR A 448 -29.42 6.33 15.16
N ILE A 449 -28.56 7.18 14.56
CA ILE A 449 -27.98 6.85 13.25
C ILE A 449 -27.06 5.64 13.32
N ALA A 450 -26.24 5.53 14.37
CA ALA A 450 -25.31 4.42 14.56
C ALA A 450 -25.99 3.05 14.72
N GLU A 451 -27.25 3.01 15.16
CA GLU A 451 -28.05 1.80 15.28
C GLU A 451 -28.40 1.18 13.91
N ASN A 452 -28.35 1.95 12.82
CA ASN A 452 -28.52 1.44 11.47
C ASN A 452 -27.19 0.85 10.93
N PRO A 453 -27.04 -0.48 10.80
CA PRO A 453 -25.78 -1.08 10.38
C PRO A 453 -25.39 -0.78 8.93
N GLU A 454 -26.34 -0.39 8.08
CA GLU A 454 -26.07 -0.10 6.66
C GLU A 454 -25.50 1.31 6.45
N ASP A 455 -25.79 2.24 7.37
CA ASP A 455 -25.31 3.62 7.27
C ASP A 455 -25.06 4.26 8.65
N ALA A 456 -24.31 3.55 9.50
CA ALA A 456 -24.02 3.96 10.87
C ALA A 456 -23.25 5.30 10.97
N GLN A 457 -22.73 5.80 9.86
CA GLN A 457 -21.99 7.06 9.77
C GLN A 457 -22.72 8.17 9.01
N ALA A 458 -24.01 8.00 8.71
CA ALA A 458 -24.81 9.04 8.06
C ALA A 458 -24.82 10.37 8.83
N ALA A 459 -25.03 11.46 8.10
CA ALA A 459 -25.25 12.79 8.66
C ALA A 459 -26.61 12.83 9.40
N THR A 460 -26.59 13.36 10.63
CA THR A 460 -27.79 13.65 11.42
C THR A 460 -28.55 14.87 10.87
N GLU A 461 -29.75 15.13 11.39
CA GLU A 461 -30.48 16.36 11.06
C GLU A 461 -29.69 17.62 11.49
N TYR A 462 -29.04 17.59 12.65
CA TYR A 462 -28.16 18.68 13.13
C TYR A 462 -27.02 18.94 12.16
N ASP A 463 -26.38 17.89 11.65
CA ASP A 463 -25.28 18.00 10.69
C ASP A 463 -25.76 18.67 9.40
N ARG A 464 -26.92 18.27 8.88
CA ARG A 464 -27.51 18.85 7.67
C ARG A 464 -27.88 20.33 7.86
N LEU A 465 -28.50 20.67 8.98
CA LEU A 465 -28.84 22.06 9.31
C LEU A 465 -27.59 22.92 9.49
N ARG A 466 -26.53 22.36 10.09
CA ARG A 466 -25.24 23.06 10.23
C ARG A 466 -24.58 23.31 8.89
N LEU A 467 -24.53 22.33 7.99
CA LEU A 467 -24.01 22.50 6.63
C LEU A 467 -24.82 23.54 5.84
N TYR A 468 -26.15 23.55 5.99
CA TYR A 468 -27.01 24.56 5.38
C TYR A 468 -26.68 25.98 5.87
N ALA A 469 -26.50 26.17 7.18
CA ALA A 469 -26.15 27.45 7.77
C ALA A 469 -24.73 27.91 7.39
N ILE A 470 -23.77 26.99 7.31
CA ILE A 470 -22.38 27.27 6.92
C ILE A 470 -22.32 27.90 5.52
N LYS A 471 -23.14 27.45 4.58
CA LYS A 471 -23.21 28.07 3.24
C LYS A 471 -23.49 29.56 3.34
N SER A 472 -24.50 29.95 4.12
CA SER A 472 -24.83 31.37 4.34
C SER A 472 -23.74 32.13 5.12
N GLN A 473 -23.04 31.48 6.05
CA GLN A 473 -21.90 32.09 6.75
C GLN A 473 -20.75 32.42 5.79
N ARG A 474 -20.44 31.54 4.84
CA ARG A 474 -19.41 31.79 3.81
C ARG A 474 -19.78 32.96 2.91
N ASP A 475 -21.04 33.01 2.44
CA ASP A 475 -21.52 34.11 1.58
C ASP A 475 -21.41 35.46 2.31
N ALA A 476 -21.78 35.52 3.59
CA ALA A 476 -21.67 36.72 4.40
C ALA A 476 -20.20 37.14 4.63
N LEU A 477 -19.31 36.17 4.90
CA LEU A 477 -17.88 36.44 5.08
C LEU A 477 -17.23 37.00 3.81
N GLU A 478 -17.60 36.44 2.65
CA GLU A 478 -17.13 36.91 1.34
C GLU A 478 -17.61 38.34 1.04
N GLN A 479 -18.89 38.65 1.31
CA GLN A 479 -19.43 40.00 1.15
C GLN A 479 -18.68 41.02 2.02
N LEU A 480 -18.42 40.69 3.29
CA LEU A 480 -17.65 41.57 4.18
C LEU A 480 -16.23 41.86 3.66
N ARG A 481 -15.62 40.90 2.94
CA ARG A 481 -14.32 41.08 2.28
C ARG A 481 -14.43 41.96 1.04
N ILE A 482 -15.40 41.67 0.15
CA ILE A 482 -15.61 42.41 -1.09
C ILE A 482 -15.91 43.89 -0.82
N ASP A 483 -16.73 44.17 0.20
CA ASP A 483 -17.12 45.54 0.55
C ASP A 483 -16.08 46.26 1.42
N GLY A 484 -14.94 45.61 1.71
CA GLY A 484 -13.83 46.17 2.48
C GLY A 484 -14.13 46.41 3.97
N THR A 485 -15.17 45.76 4.52
CA THR A 485 -15.51 45.86 5.95
C THR A 485 -14.47 45.15 6.82
N ILE A 486 -13.89 44.07 6.31
CA ILE A 486 -12.80 43.34 6.95
C ILE A 486 -11.58 43.23 6.02
N GLY A 487 -10.39 43.15 6.60
CA GLY A 487 -9.15 42.86 5.86
C GLY A 487 -8.91 41.36 5.67
N ASP A 488 -7.99 41.02 4.77
CA ASP A 488 -7.67 39.63 4.40
C ASP A 488 -7.23 38.75 5.58
N GLU A 489 -6.50 39.30 6.56
CA GLU A 489 -6.07 38.52 7.73
C GLU A 489 -7.26 38.08 8.60
N ALA A 490 -8.25 38.96 8.77
CA ALA A 490 -9.47 38.64 9.51
C ALA A 490 -10.33 37.64 8.73
N TYR A 491 -10.41 37.80 7.41
CA TYR A 491 -11.08 36.87 6.52
C TYR A 491 -10.51 35.44 6.67
N HIS A 492 -9.21 35.26 6.51
CA HIS A 492 -8.60 33.92 6.57
C HIS A 492 -8.74 33.24 7.93
N ARG A 493 -8.75 34.00 9.04
CA ARG A 493 -9.02 33.42 10.37
C ARG A 493 -10.44 32.91 10.52
N LEU A 494 -11.43 33.66 10.01
CA LEU A 494 -12.84 33.25 10.06
C LEU A 494 -13.14 32.14 9.04
N GLU A 495 -12.47 32.16 7.89
CA GLU A 495 -12.51 31.08 6.91
C GLU A 495 -12.06 29.76 7.53
N GLU A 496 -10.92 29.74 8.23
CA GLU A 496 -10.43 28.55 8.94
C GLU A 496 -11.44 28.05 9.99
N GLU A 497 -12.10 28.95 10.73
CA GLU A 497 -13.13 28.57 11.72
C GLU A 497 -14.35 27.90 11.07
N ILE A 498 -14.81 28.44 9.93
CA ILE A 498 -15.92 27.86 9.15
C ILE A 498 -15.52 26.52 8.57
N ASP A 499 -14.28 26.38 8.05
CA ASP A 499 -13.75 25.12 7.53
C ASP A 499 -13.76 24.01 8.60
N TRP A 500 -13.30 24.30 9.82
CA TRP A 500 -13.36 23.34 10.94
C TRP A 500 -14.79 22.92 11.27
N SER A 501 -15.74 23.85 11.17
CA SER A 501 -17.16 23.57 11.40
C SER A 501 -17.78 22.70 10.32
N GLU A 502 -17.41 22.91 9.05
CA GLU A 502 -17.87 22.11 7.91
C GLU A 502 -17.32 20.69 7.98
N LEU A 503 -16.03 20.55 8.26
CA LEU A 503 -15.37 19.25 8.43
C LEU A 503 -15.99 18.46 9.60
N ALA A 504 -16.38 19.13 10.68
CA ALA A 504 -17.03 18.48 11.83
C ALA A 504 -18.47 18.02 11.55
N ALA A 505 -19.20 18.72 10.69
CA ALA A 505 -20.58 18.37 10.30
C ALA A 505 -20.64 17.36 9.14
N SER A 506 -19.57 17.21 8.38
CA SER A 506 -19.53 16.31 7.23
C SER A 506 -19.38 14.85 7.67
N PRO A 507 -20.17 13.91 7.11
CA PRO A 507 -20.01 12.49 7.42
C PRO A 507 -18.65 11.96 6.94
N PRO A 508 -17.95 11.12 7.74
CA PRO A 508 -16.66 10.57 7.37
C PRO A 508 -16.72 9.81 6.04
N GLY A 509 -15.73 10.02 5.16
CA GLY A 509 -15.62 9.28 3.89
C GLY A 509 -16.62 9.67 2.80
N ARG A 510 -17.54 10.62 3.04
CA ARG A 510 -18.45 11.20 2.05
C ARG A 510 -18.29 12.72 2.01
N PHE A 511 -17.06 13.17 1.74
CA PHE A 511 -16.82 14.58 1.42
C PHE A 511 -17.32 14.88 0.01
N GLN A 512 -18.53 15.44 -0.09
CA GLN A 512 -18.89 16.26 -1.24
C GLN A 512 -18.56 17.70 -0.84
N PRO A 513 -17.62 18.37 -1.51
CA PRO A 513 -17.42 19.79 -1.28
C PRO A 513 -18.77 20.49 -1.49
N LEU A 514 -19.15 21.37 -0.57
CA LEU A 514 -20.23 22.32 -0.80
C LEU A 514 -19.77 23.30 -1.89
N THR A 515 -19.72 22.84 -3.14
CA THR A 515 -19.46 23.72 -4.28
C THR A 515 -20.65 24.67 -4.36
N THR A 516 -20.34 25.95 -4.20
CA THR A 516 -21.26 27.10 -4.20
C THR A 516 -22.29 27.03 -5.32
#